data_AF-W0FL25-F1
#
_entry.id   AF-W0FL25-F1
#
_cell.length_a   1.000
_cell.length_b   1.000
_cell.length_c   1.000
_cell.angle_alpha   90.00
_cell.angle_beta   90.00
_cell.angle_gamma   90.00
#
_symmetry.space_group_name_H-M   'P 1'
#
loop_
_entity.id
_entity.type
_entity.pdbx_description
1 polymer ?
#
loop_
_entity_poly.entity_id
_entity_poly.type
_entity_poly.pdbx_seq_one_letter_code
_entity_poly.pdbx_strand_id
1 'polypeptide(L)'
;MTREDRIAVYEDILDRASHAADAMEAALEEYSQVLPDLQKLEKYYVSSDWKEDYAADEAGLVPKNLKRGVLSQDAVCNLLDRYRELAQILRQSC
;
A
#
# COMPACT_ATOMS: atom_id res chain seq x y z
N MET A 1 -28.69 -8.45 -33.64
CA MET A 1 -27.86 -9.23 -32.72
C MET A 1 -28.55 -10.57 -32.49
N THR A 2 -27.90 -11.65 -32.92
CA THR A 2 -28.38 -13.02 -32.77
C THR A 2 -28.24 -13.51 -31.33
N ARG A 3 -28.66 -14.75 -31.05
CA ARG A 3 -28.42 -15.38 -29.74
C ARG A 3 -26.93 -15.57 -29.52
N GLU A 4 -26.24 -16.02 -30.56
CA GLU A 4 -24.82 -16.33 -30.60
C GLU A 4 -24.00 -15.06 -30.39
N ASP A 5 -24.34 -13.97 -31.08
CA ASP A 5 -23.68 -12.65 -30.91
C ASP A 5 -23.79 -12.18 -29.45
N ARG A 6 -24.99 -12.33 -28.85
CA ARG A 6 -25.22 -11.91 -27.46
C ARG A 6 -24.40 -12.74 -26.49
N ILE A 7 -24.35 -14.07 -26.68
CA ILE A 7 -23.56 -14.97 -25.82
C ILE A 7 -22.08 -14.60 -25.91
N ALA A 8 -21.53 -14.42 -27.11
CA ALA A 8 -20.11 -14.08 -27.28
C ALA A 8 -19.74 -12.75 -26.59
N VAL A 9 -20.61 -11.74 -26.65
CA VAL A 9 -20.39 -10.46 -25.95
C VAL A 9 -20.35 -10.64 -24.44
N TYR A 10 -21.28 -11.40 -23.87
CA TYR A 10 -21.32 -11.59 -22.42
C TYR A 10 -20.23 -12.54 -21.91
N GLU A 11 -19.79 -13.50 -22.71
CA GLU A 11 -18.64 -14.35 -22.39
C GLU A 11 -17.36 -13.50 -22.29
N ASP A 12 -17.12 -12.62 -23.26
CA ASP A 12 -15.97 -11.70 -23.22
C ASP A 12 -16.02 -10.76 -22.01
N ILE A 13 -17.21 -10.30 -21.62
CA ILE A 13 -17.38 -9.49 -20.40
C ILE A 13 -17.07 -10.33 -19.16
N LEU A 14 -17.57 -11.57 -19.09
CA LEU A 14 -17.34 -12.47 -17.97
C LEU A 14 -15.84 -12.75 -17.81
N ASP A 15 -15.16 -13.14 -18.88
CA ASP A 15 -13.73 -13.46 -18.86
C ASP A 15 -12.90 -12.27 -18.38
N ARG A 16 -13.18 -11.07 -18.92
CA ARG A 16 -12.48 -9.85 -18.50
C ARG A 16 -12.76 -9.48 -17.05
N ALA A 17 -14.01 -9.63 -16.59
CA ALA A 17 -14.40 -9.32 -15.22
C ALA A 17 -13.76 -10.30 -14.22
N SER A 18 -13.78 -11.60 -14.53
CA SER A 18 -13.14 -12.64 -13.72
C SER A 18 -11.63 -12.41 -13.61
N HIS A 19 -10.95 -12.14 -14.73
CA HIS A 19 -9.52 -11.86 -14.70
C HIS A 19 -9.16 -10.62 -13.85
N ALA A 20 -9.97 -9.55 -13.95
CA ALA A 20 -9.77 -8.35 -13.13
C ALA A 20 -10.01 -8.62 -11.64
N ALA A 21 -10.99 -9.46 -11.30
CA ALA A 21 -11.26 -9.86 -9.93
C ALA A 21 -10.10 -10.65 -9.33
N ASP A 22 -9.60 -11.67 -10.05
CA ASP A 22 -8.45 -12.49 -9.60
C ASP A 22 -7.21 -11.61 -9.35
N ALA A 23 -6.93 -10.67 -10.25
CA ALA A 23 -5.81 -9.74 -10.11
C ALA A 23 -5.97 -8.82 -8.88
N MET A 24 -7.20 -8.37 -8.60
CA MET A 24 -7.49 -7.55 -7.44
C MET A 24 -7.35 -8.34 -6.14
N GLU A 25 -7.86 -9.58 -6.08
CA GLU A 25 -7.74 -10.46 -4.92
C GLU A 25 -6.27 -10.75 -4.58
N ALA A 26 -5.45 -11.07 -5.59
CA ALA A 26 -4.02 -11.30 -5.39
C ALA A 26 -3.30 -10.05 -4.86
N ALA A 27 -3.60 -8.86 -5.39
CA ALA A 27 -3.02 -7.62 -4.92
C ALA A 27 -3.44 -7.27 -3.48
N LEU A 28 -4.69 -7.56 -3.11
CA LEU A 28 -5.18 -7.38 -1.75
C LEU A 28 -4.53 -8.35 -0.77
N GLU A 29 -4.33 -9.61 -1.17
CA GLU A 29 -3.62 -10.59 -0.37
C GLU A 29 -2.18 -10.15 -0.11
N GLU A 30 -1.44 -9.76 -1.15
CA GLU A 30 -0.08 -9.22 -1.01
C GLU A 30 -0.04 -8.01 -0.07
N TYR A 31 -0.96 -7.05 -0.26
CA TYR A 31 -1.02 -5.86 0.58
C TYR A 31 -1.40 -6.17 2.04
N SER A 32 -2.24 -7.19 2.27
CA SER A 32 -2.63 -7.61 3.62
C SER A 32 -1.45 -8.07 4.47
N GLN A 33 -0.43 -8.68 3.83
CA GLN A 33 0.76 -9.20 4.50
C GLN A 33 1.66 -8.07 5.03
N VAL A 34 1.64 -6.88 4.42
CA VAL A 34 2.45 -5.74 4.85
C VAL A 34 1.75 -4.83 5.87
N LEU A 35 0.43 -4.99 6.11
CA LEU A 35 -0.31 -4.15 7.06
C LEU A 35 0.28 -4.16 8.48
N PRO A 36 0.71 -5.31 9.06
CA PRO A 36 1.34 -5.32 10.37
C PRO A 36 2.65 -4.53 10.41
N ASP A 37 3.41 -4.51 9.31
CA ASP A 37 4.66 -3.78 9.21
C ASP A 37 4.43 -2.28 9.01
N LEU A 38 3.39 -1.88 8.28
CA LEU A 38 2.95 -0.48 8.20
C LEU A 38 2.55 0.07 9.58
N GLN A 39 1.91 -0.75 10.43
CA GLN A 39 1.62 -0.37 11.82
C GLN A 39 2.89 -0.22 12.66
N LYS A 40 3.91 -1.07 12.47
CA LYS A 40 5.21 -0.90 13.15
C LYS A 40 5.90 0.39 12.68
N LEU A 41 5.85 0.67 11.37
CA LEU A 41 6.40 1.89 10.79
C LEU A 41 5.71 3.14 11.34
N GLU A 42 4.37 3.13 11.44
CA GLU A 42 3.61 4.22 12.06
C GLU A 42 4.03 4.45 13.51
N LYS A 43 4.15 3.37 14.30
CA LYS A 43 4.61 3.45 15.70
C LYS A 43 6.02 4.03 15.81
N TYR A 44 6.94 3.62 14.94
CA TYR A 44 8.28 4.19 14.88
C TYR A 44 8.23 5.67 14.53
N TYR A 45 7.49 6.04 13.49
CA TYR A 45 7.41 7.43 13.02
C TYR A 45 6.89 8.40 14.08
N VAL A 46 5.96 7.97 14.94
CA VAL A 46 5.43 8.80 16.03
C VAL A 46 6.23 8.72 17.33
N SER A 47 7.28 7.89 17.40
CA SER A 47 8.05 7.66 18.63
C SER A 47 9.08 8.77 18.89
N SER A 48 9.69 8.73 20.09
CA SER A 48 10.90 9.49 20.40
C SER A 48 12.07 9.05 19.53
N ASP A 49 12.20 7.75 19.28
CA ASP A 49 13.34 7.16 18.56
C ASP A 49 13.47 7.74 17.15
N TRP A 50 12.36 7.89 16.40
CA TRP A 50 12.43 8.52 15.07
C TRP A 50 12.95 9.96 15.14
N LYS A 51 12.58 10.72 16.18
CA LYS A 51 13.05 12.10 16.35
C LYS A 51 14.53 12.15 16.69
N GLU A 52 15.01 11.21 17.50
CA GLU A 52 16.41 11.07 17.85
C GLU A 52 17.25 10.66 16.63
N ASP A 53 16.78 9.68 15.87
CA ASP A 53 17.43 9.21 14.64
C ASP A 53 17.45 10.31 13.56
N TYR A 54 16.37 11.07 13.42
CA TYR A 54 16.31 12.24 12.54
C TYR A 54 17.33 13.31 12.95
N ALA A 55 17.39 13.66 14.24
CA ALA A 55 18.36 14.64 14.74
C ALA A 55 19.81 14.15 14.57
N ALA A 56 20.07 12.86 14.75
CA ALA A 56 21.37 12.25 14.51
C ALA A 56 21.77 12.32 13.02
N ASP A 57 20.83 12.14 12.11
CA ASP A 57 21.07 12.29 10.68
C ASP A 57 21.40 13.73 10.29
N GLU A 58 20.64 14.70 10.81
CA GLU A 58 20.88 16.13 10.60
C GLU A 58 22.23 16.58 11.19
N ALA A 59 22.65 15.97 12.30
CA ALA A 59 23.98 16.18 12.90
C ALA A 59 25.12 15.47 12.14
N GLY A 60 24.82 14.71 11.09
CA GLY A 60 25.80 13.97 10.29
C GLY A 60 26.39 12.73 10.99
N LEU A 61 25.73 12.24 12.03
CA LEU A 61 26.17 11.07 12.82
C LEU A 61 25.77 9.74 12.15
N VAL A 62 24.83 9.78 11.21
CA VAL A 62 24.39 8.60 10.45
C VAL A 62 25.31 8.34 9.26
N PRO A 63 25.80 7.10 9.07
CA PRO A 63 26.69 6.75 7.95
C PRO A 63 26.09 7.13 6.59
N LYS A 64 26.89 7.79 5.74
CA LYS A 64 26.44 8.26 4.41
C LYS A 64 26.02 7.13 3.45
N ASN A 65 26.49 5.90 3.68
CA ASN A 65 26.15 4.72 2.89
C ASN A 65 24.87 4.02 3.37
N LEU A 66 24.26 4.46 4.49
CA LEU A 66 23.01 3.91 4.97
C LEU A 66 21.83 4.52 4.20
N LYS A 67 20.95 3.66 3.66
CA LYS A 67 19.68 4.11 3.09
C LYS A 67 18.78 4.61 4.21
N ARG A 68 18.44 5.89 4.18
CA ARG A 68 17.72 6.61 5.25
C ARG A 68 16.42 7.26 4.78
N GLY A 69 15.76 6.67 3.78
CA GLY A 69 14.48 7.18 3.27
C GLY A 69 13.39 7.27 4.35
N VAL A 70 13.48 6.47 5.41
CA VAL A 70 12.56 6.50 6.56
C VAL A 70 12.68 7.77 7.42
N LEU A 71 13.78 8.52 7.28
CA LEU A 71 13.97 9.82 7.94
C LEU A 71 13.42 10.98 7.10
N SER A 72 12.95 10.71 5.87
CA SER A 72 12.18 11.68 5.11
C SER A 72 10.76 11.73 5.67
N GLN A 73 10.42 12.87 6.26
CA GLN A 73 9.08 13.14 6.78
C GLN A 73 8.02 12.93 5.69
N ASP A 74 8.24 13.49 4.50
CA ASP A 74 7.32 13.38 3.36
C ASP A 74 7.11 11.93 2.91
N ALA A 75 8.19 11.15 2.81
CA ALA A 75 8.10 9.77 2.34
C ALA A 75 7.24 8.90 3.28
N VAL A 76 7.45 9.04 4.60
CA VAL A 76 6.71 8.26 5.59
C VAL A 76 5.27 8.75 5.73
N CYS A 77 5.05 10.08 5.80
CA CYS A 77 3.69 10.65 5.81
C CYS A 77 2.85 10.18 4.63
N ASN A 78 3.37 10.35 3.40
CA ASN A 78 2.63 9.98 2.19
C ASN A 78 2.26 8.49 2.15
N LEU A 79 3.15 7.61 2.64
CA LEU A 79 2.87 6.19 2.71
C LEU A 79 1.78 5.87 3.75
N LEU A 80 1.86 6.48 4.94
CA LEU A 80 0.91 6.24 6.02
C LEU A 80 -0.49 6.79 5.70
N ASP A 81 -0.58 7.91 4.98
CA ASP A 81 -1.87 8.45 4.53
C ASP A 81 -2.53 7.52 3.51
N ARG A 82 -1.77 7.04 2.51
CA ARG A 82 -2.26 6.01 1.58
C ARG A 82 -2.68 4.73 2.29
N TYR A 83 -1.95 4.31 3.32
CA TYR A 83 -2.32 3.16 4.15
C TYR A 83 -3.69 3.35 4.83
N ARG A 84 -3.94 4.52 5.42
CA ARG A 84 -5.21 4.84 6.08
C ARG A 84 -6.37 4.89 5.09
N GLU A 85 -6.17 5.48 3.91
CA GLU A 85 -7.16 5.52 2.84
C GLU A 85 -7.53 4.12 2.36
N LEU A 86 -6.54 3.28 2.06
CA LEU A 86 -6.79 1.89 1.64
C LEU A 86 -7.50 1.08 2.71
N ALA A 87 -7.15 1.27 3.99
CA ALA A 87 -7.83 0.63 5.10
C ALA A 87 -9.29 1.10 5.29
N GLN A 88 -9.65 2.29 4.82
CA GLN A 88 -11.04 2.77 4.77
C GLN A 88 -11.80 2.15 3.61
N ILE A 89 -11.20 2.10 2.41
CA ILE A 89 -11.80 1.49 1.22
C ILE A 89 -12.15 0.03 1.51
N LEU A 90 -11.20 -0.75 2.06
CA LEU A 90 -11.43 -2.15 2.41
C LEU A 90 -12.54 -2.36 3.44
N ARG A 91 -12.75 -1.40 4.35
CA ARG A 91 -13.84 -1.46 5.32
C ARG A 91 -15.21 -1.13 4.73
N GLN A 92 -15.27 -0.35 3.64
CA GLN A 92 -16.51 0.07 2.99
C GLN A 92 -16.95 -0.89 1.88
N SER A 93 -16.08 -1.80 1.45
CA SER A 93 -16.37 -2.82 0.43
C SER A 93 -16.85 -4.17 1.01
N CYS A 94 -17.05 -4.25 2.33
CA CYS A 94 -17.66 -5.40 3.04
C CYS A 94 -19.09 -5.12 3.47
#